data_AF-A0A0F6IGH5-F1
#
_entry.id   AF-A0A0F6IGH5-F1
#
_cell.length_a   1.000
_cell.length_b   1.000
_cell.length_c   1.000
_cell.angle_alpha   90.00
_cell.angle_beta   90.00
_cell.angle_gamma   90.00
#
_symmetry.space_group_name_H-M   'P 1'
#
loop_
_entity.id
_entity.type
_entity.pdbx_description
1 polymer ?
#
loop_
_entity_poly.entity_id
_entity_poly.type
_entity_poly.pdbx_seq_one_letter_code
_entity_poly.pdbx_strand_id
1 'polypeptide(L)' 'KEDKYALYFHCQTNLISTFKELFPKKFEFEGNRSIHLNVKDPIPNKELKVCISLALTYHLNKKRKR' A
#
# COMPACT_ATOMS: atom_id res chain seq x y z
N LYS A 1 -4.99 10.49 22.29
CA LYS A 1 -3.95 9.74 21.54
C LYS A 1 -4.57 9.29 20.23
N GLU A 2 -3.94 9.60 19.11
CA GLU A 2 -4.35 9.08 17.81
C GLU A 2 -3.74 7.68 17.68
N ASP A 3 -4.57 6.66 17.82
CA ASP A 3 -4.15 5.27 17.63
C ASP A 3 -4.09 5.02 16.11
N LYS A 4 -2.91 5.27 15.52
CA LYS A 4 -2.63 5.01 14.11
C LYS A 4 -1.63 3.86 13.99
N TYR A 5 -1.76 3.08 12.92
CA TYR A 5 -0.82 2.04 12.55
C TYR A 5 -0.41 2.21 11.09
N ALA A 6 0.76 1.69 10.74
CA ALA A 6 1.34 1.83 9.42
C ALA A 6 1.71 0.47 8.83
N LEU A 7 1.47 0.33 7.53
CA LEU A 7 1.93 -0.81 6.74
C LEU A 7 3.11 -0.37 5.86
N TYR A 8 4.27 -0.98 6.06
CA TYR A 8 5.49 -0.63 5.34
C TYR A 8 5.70 -1.52 4.11
N PHE A 9 6.23 -0.89 3.06
CA PHE A 9 6.58 -1.54 1.79
C PHE A 9 8.03 -1.27 1.44
N HIS A 10 8.59 -2.11 0.57
CA HIS A 10 9.99 -1.98 0.16
C HIS A 10 10.21 -0.71 -0.69
N CYS A 11 11.03 0.22 -0.18
CA CYS A 11 11.23 1.54 -0.80
C CYS A 11 11.83 1.51 -2.21
N GLN A 12 12.55 0.45 -2.58
CA GLN A 12 13.12 0.30 -3.95
C GLN A 12 12.10 -0.24 -4.96
N THR A 13 10.80 -0.23 -4.63
CA THR A 13 9.73 -0.64 -5.53
C THR A 13 8.84 0.54 -5.86
N ASN A 14 8.12 0.42 -6.97
CA ASN A 14 7.15 1.40 -7.44
C ASN A 14 5.75 1.21 -6.80
N LEU A 15 5.64 0.33 -5.80
CA LEU A 15 4.37 -0.07 -5.18
C LEU A 15 3.61 1.13 -4.60
N ILE A 16 4.26 1.97 -3.81
CA ILE A 16 3.59 3.14 -3.20
C ILE A 16 3.09 4.12 -4.27
N SER A 17 3.87 4.37 -5.32
CA SER A 17 3.42 5.22 -6.44
C SER A 17 2.18 4.64 -7.11
N THR A 18 2.19 3.33 -7.39
CA THR A 18 1.02 2.63 -7.96
C THR A 18 -0.20 2.70 -7.03
N PHE A 19 -0.02 2.58 -5.71
CA PHE A 19 -1.12 2.68 -4.77
C PHE A 19 -1.71 4.09 -4.69
N LYS A 20 -0.87 5.14 -4.80
CA LYS A 20 -1.31 6.54 -4.88
C LYS A 20 -2.16 6.79 -6.13
N GLU A 21 -1.82 6.17 -7.25
CA GLU A 21 -2.59 6.26 -8.50
C GLU A 21 -3.93 5.51 -8.41
N LEU A 22 -3.92 4.29 -7.86
CA LEU A 22 -5.13 3.47 -7.73
C LEU A 22 -6.09 4.00 -6.66
N PHE A 23 -5.56 4.53 -5.56
CA PHE A 23 -6.31 4.81 -4.33
C PHE A 23 -5.96 6.17 -3.71
N PRO A 24 -6.00 7.29 -4.46
CA PRO A 24 -5.47 8.60 -4.02
C PRO A 24 -6.17 9.20 -2.80
N LYS A 25 -7.42 8.82 -2.54
CA LYS A 25 -8.26 9.35 -1.43
C LYS A 25 -8.62 8.31 -0.38
N LYS A 26 -8.09 7.09 -0.49
CA LYS A 26 -8.46 5.97 0.41
C LYS A 26 -7.43 5.73 1.51
N PHE A 27 -6.20 6.14 1.27
CA PHE A 27 -5.09 5.88 2.17
C PHE A 27 -4.30 7.16 2.42
N GLU A 28 -3.83 7.33 3.65
CA GLU A 28 -2.78 8.29 3.96
C GLU A 28 -1.43 7.63 3.62
N PHE A 29 -0.59 8.31 2.84
CA PHE A 29 0.73 7.79 2.47
C PHE A 29 1.82 8.63 3.13
N GLU A 30 2.78 7.97 3.78
CA GLU A 30 3.96 8.65 4.32
C GLU A 30 5.14 8.47 3.35
N GLY A 31 5.45 9.55 2.63
CA GLY A 31 6.49 9.55 1.61
C GLY A 31 6.25 8.47 0.56
N ASN A 32 7.25 7.61 0.34
CA ASN A 32 7.19 6.49 -0.60
C ASN A 32 7.41 5.13 0.08
N ARG A 33 7.08 5.00 1.37
CA ARG A 33 7.42 3.80 2.16
C ARG A 33 6.27 3.15 2.91
N SER A 34 5.19 3.87 3.22
CA SER A 34 4.12 3.32 4.07
C SER A 34 2.73 3.88 3.75
N ILE A 35 1.73 3.07 4.12
CA ILE A 35 0.31 3.44 4.21
C ILE A 35 -0.04 3.58 5.69
N HIS A 36 -0.67 4.70 6.07
CA HIS A 36 -1.14 4.98 7.42
C HIS A 36 -2.65 4.75 7.51
N LEU A 37 -3.06 4.13 8.61
CA LEU A 37 -4.43 3.76 8.91
C LEU A 37 -4.74 4.15 10.35
N ASN A 38 -5.97 4.60 10.59
CA ASN A 38 -6.48 4.91 11.91
C ASN A 38 -7.19 3.69 12.48
N VAL A 39 -6.93 3.34 13.74
CA VAL A 39 -7.55 2.20 14.42
C VAL A 39 -9.07 2.42 14.59
N LYS A 40 -9.51 3.67 14.66
CA LYS A 40 -10.94 4.01 14.84
C LYS A 40 -11.74 3.94 13.54
N ASP A 41 -11.08 4.02 12.40
CA ASP A 41 -11.75 4.01 11.11
C ASP A 41 -11.92 2.57 10.59
N PRO A 42 -13.00 2.29 9.83
CA PRO A 42 -13.18 0.99 9.23
C PRO A 42 -12.04 0.67 8.27
N ILE A 43 -11.47 -0.53 8.40
CA ILE A 43 -10.36 -0.98 7.55
C ILE A 43 -10.87 -1.14 6.11
N PRO A 44 -10.25 -0.48 5.11
CA PRO A 44 -10.61 -0.62 3.69
C PRO A 44 -10.11 -1.97 3.15
N ASN A 45 -10.75 -3.06 3.56
CA ASN A 45 -10.31 -4.44 3.30
C ASN A 45 -10.13 -4.74 1.81
N LYS A 46 -11.00 -4.20 0.94
CA LYS A 46 -10.96 -4.46 -0.51
C LYS A 46 -9.70 -3.84 -1.12
N GLU A 47 -9.47 -2.56 -0.85
CA GLU A 47 -8.34 -1.80 -1.34
C GLU A 47 -7.02 -2.33 -0.75
N LEU A 48 -7.01 -2.65 0.55
CA LEU A 48 -5.82 -3.18 1.22
C LEU A 48 -5.41 -4.54 0.67
N LYS A 49 -6.39 -5.42 0.37
CA LYS A 49 -6.13 -6.73 -0.24
C LYS A 49 -5.47 -6.59 -1.62
N VAL A 50 -5.87 -5.59 -2.41
CA VAL A 50 -5.23 -5.29 -3.70
C VAL A 50 -3.78 -4.86 -3.48
N CYS A 51 -3.53 -3.91 -2.56
CA CYS A 51 -2.17 -3.46 -2.25
C CYS A 51 -1.25 -4.60 -1.80
N ILE A 52 -1.72 -5.46 -0.89
CA ILE A 52 -0.97 -6.62 -0.40
C ILE A 52 -0.72 -7.61 -1.54
N SER A 53 -1.73 -7.91 -2.37
CA SER A 53 -1.58 -8.83 -3.49
C SER A 53 -0.54 -8.34 -4.51
N LEU A 54 -0.55 -7.04 -4.83
CA LEU A 54 0.44 -6.41 -5.70
C LEU A 54 1.84 -6.47 -5.10
N ALA A 55 1.98 -6.19 -3.80
CA ALA A 55 3.26 -6.28 -3.11
C ALA A 55 3.85 -7.70 -3.14
N LEU A 56 3.03 -8.71 -2.83
CA LEU A 56 3.46 -10.12 -2.81
C LEU A 56 3.76 -10.68 -4.20
N THR A 57 3.15 -10.13 -5.25
CA THR A 57 3.36 -10.58 -6.64
C THR A 57 4.32 -9.69 -7.44
N TYR A 58 4.87 -8.64 -6.84
CA TYR A 58 5.73 -7.65 -7.52
C TYR A 58 6.88 -8.31 -8.30
N HIS A 59 7.64 -9.21 -7.66
CA HIS A 59 8.78 -9.88 -8.31
C HIS A 59 8.35 -10.93 -9.35
N LEU A 60 7.22 -11.62 -9.12
CA LEU A 60 6.66 -12.57 -10.08
C LEU A 60 6.24 -11.87 -11.37
N ASN A 61 5.53 -10.74 -11.23
CA ASN A 61 5.12 -9.90 -12.35
C ASN A 61 6.32 -9.28 -13.07
N LYS A 62 7.38 -8.90 -12.33
CA LYS A 62 8.63 -8.39 -12.91
C LYS A 62 9.37 -9.45 -13.74
N LYS A 63 9.36 -10.72 -13.32
CA LYS A 63 9.93 -11.83 -14.08
C LYS A 63 9.15 -12.13 -15.36
N ARG A 64 7.81 -12.05 -15.33
CA ARG A 64 6.95 -12.33 -16.50
C ARG A 64 7.01 -11.25 -17.59
N LYS A 65 7.45 -10.04 -17.25
CA LYS A 65 7.63 -8.92 -18.21
C LYS A 65 9.02 -8.91 -18.89
N ARG A 66 9.92 -9.82 -18.51
CA ARG A 66 11.22 -10.01 -19.16
C ARG A 66 11.13 -11.16 -20.15
#